data_AF-A0A812NMI3-F1
#
_entry.id   AF-A0A812NMI3-F1
#
_cell.length_a   1.000
_cell.length_b   1.000
_cell.length_c   1.000
_cell.angle_alpha   90.00
_cell.angle_beta   90.00
_cell.angle_gamma   90.00
#
_symmetry.space_group_name_H-M   'P 1'
#
loop_
_entity.id
_entity.type
_entity.pdbx_description
1 polymer ?
#
loop_
_entity_poly.entity_id
_entity_poly.type
_entity_poly.pdbx_seq_one_letter_code
_entity_poly.pdbx_strand_id
1 'polypeptide(L)'
;MLYVLVEAQLDVVFSDSDSVFKSDPFLPSLSLGSMMRSGKYDMIYGRKVKPPGVKKDEYHQEPIKGNTGFYYVSGGRKPRIMQHMFNVSIHWCDNRPGLDDQENFWDALVVERKRKPKDKGFFACFHHCDSSQCSGIEAEKVFDYCDMNPWEYIDGAVDPRLGLQEPYHMVSYHATWVIGKEAKQKKLKGAGLWNPVCGKT
;
A
#
# COMPACT_ATOMS: atom_id res chain seq x y z
N MET A 1 -8.96 10.30 -3.76
CA MET A 1 -8.80 8.94 -3.22
C MET A 1 -8.35 8.98 -1.75
N LEU A 2 -7.26 9.67 -1.39
CA LEU A 2 -6.79 9.76 0.01
C LEU A 2 -7.77 10.43 1.01
N TYR A 3 -8.67 11.30 0.53
CA TYR A 3 -9.71 11.94 1.35
C TYR A 3 -10.64 10.96 2.07
N VAL A 4 -10.86 9.75 1.54
CA VAL A 4 -11.72 8.72 2.18
C VAL A 4 -11.21 8.33 3.56
N LEU A 5 -9.89 8.33 3.75
CA LEU A 5 -9.26 8.03 5.05
C LEU A 5 -9.44 9.17 6.04
N VAL A 6 -9.51 10.40 5.53
CA VAL A 6 -9.68 11.58 6.36
C VAL A 6 -11.11 11.65 6.90
N GLU A 7 -12.09 11.33 6.05
CA GLU A 7 -13.50 11.55 6.33
C GLU A 7 -14.19 10.35 7.01
N ALA A 8 -13.84 9.12 6.64
CA ALA A 8 -14.65 7.96 7.01
C ALA A 8 -14.18 7.20 8.26
N GLN A 9 -12.93 7.40 8.70
CA GLN A 9 -12.29 6.62 9.79
C GLN A 9 -12.44 5.10 9.61
N LEU A 10 -12.51 4.65 8.34
CA LEU A 10 -12.64 3.24 7.98
C LEU A 10 -11.26 2.62 7.81
N ASP A 11 -11.21 1.31 8.04
CA ASP A 11 -10.14 0.47 7.54
C ASP A 11 -10.31 0.33 6.02
N VAL A 12 -9.29 0.72 5.26
CA VAL A 12 -9.38 0.83 3.79
C VAL A 12 -8.21 0.09 3.14
N VAL A 13 -8.51 -0.60 2.05
CA VAL A 13 -7.52 -1.16 1.14
C VAL A 13 -7.56 -0.36 -0.15
N PHE A 14 -6.42 0.20 -0.53
CA PHE A 14 -6.22 0.86 -1.81
C PHE A 14 -5.63 -0.12 -2.80
N SER A 15 -6.14 -0.09 -4.03
CA SER A 15 -5.64 -0.86 -5.15
C SER A 15 -5.61 0.03 -6.39
N ASP A 16 -4.49 -0.01 -7.10
CA ASP A 16 -4.37 0.48 -8.45
C ASP A 16 -5.30 -0.34 -9.33
N SER A 17 -5.85 0.31 -10.36
CA SER A 17 -6.79 -0.31 -11.29
C SER A 17 -6.18 -1.40 -12.18
N ASP A 18 -4.86 -1.56 -12.14
CA ASP A 18 -4.09 -2.56 -12.89
C ASP A 18 -3.37 -3.56 -11.99
N SER A 19 -3.72 -3.61 -10.70
CA SER A 19 -3.26 -4.67 -9.81
C SER A 19 -3.90 -6.01 -10.18
N VAL A 20 -3.07 -7.06 -10.17
CA VAL A 20 -3.46 -8.44 -10.44
C VAL A 20 -2.90 -9.33 -9.34
N PHE A 21 -3.74 -10.22 -8.82
CA PHE A 21 -3.46 -11.08 -7.68
C PHE A 21 -3.59 -12.55 -8.09
N LYS A 22 -2.76 -13.44 -7.52
CA LYS A 22 -2.80 -14.90 -7.80
C LYS A 22 -4.01 -15.62 -7.18
N SER A 23 -4.65 -14.96 -6.22
CA SER A 23 -5.77 -15.46 -5.42
C SER A 23 -6.34 -14.26 -4.65
N ASP A 24 -7.42 -14.48 -3.89
CA ASP A 24 -7.97 -13.46 -3.00
C ASP A 24 -6.91 -12.99 -1.97
N PRO A 25 -6.45 -11.73 -2.04
CA PRO A 25 -5.38 -11.22 -1.16
C PRO A 25 -5.80 -11.12 0.31
N PHE A 26 -7.10 -11.23 0.61
CA PHE A 26 -7.64 -11.12 1.97
C PHE A 26 -7.71 -12.47 2.72
N LEU A 27 -7.31 -13.58 2.08
CA LEU A 27 -7.32 -14.91 2.68
C LEU A 27 -6.48 -14.99 3.98
N PRO A 28 -6.93 -15.72 5.02
CA PRO A 28 -6.20 -15.99 6.27
C PRO A 28 -4.79 -16.54 6.08
N SER A 29 -4.60 -17.31 5.03
CA SER A 29 -3.33 -17.94 4.70
C SER A 29 -2.33 -17.03 3.98
N LEU A 30 -2.72 -15.81 3.59
CA LEU A 30 -1.85 -14.86 2.90
C LEU A 30 -1.46 -13.69 3.82
N SER A 31 -0.34 -13.06 3.53
CA SER A 31 0.30 -12.02 4.35
C SER A 31 -0.62 -10.84 4.61
N LEU A 32 -1.23 -10.20 3.61
CA LEU A 32 -2.08 -9.02 3.81
C LEU A 32 -3.24 -9.38 4.72
N GLY A 33 -3.98 -10.43 4.37
CA GLY A 33 -5.12 -10.86 5.17
C GLY A 33 -4.73 -11.21 6.61
N SER A 34 -3.68 -12.01 6.81
CA SER A 34 -3.22 -12.37 8.17
C SER A 34 -2.76 -11.15 8.97
N MET A 35 -2.03 -10.23 8.35
CA MET A 35 -1.55 -9.00 8.96
C MET A 35 -2.70 -8.05 9.32
N MET A 36 -3.71 -7.90 8.45
CA MET A 36 -4.92 -7.13 8.75
C MET A 36 -5.64 -7.70 9.98
N ARG A 37 -5.85 -9.02 10.02
CA ARG A 37 -6.49 -9.70 11.15
C ARG A 37 -5.68 -9.65 12.44
N SER A 38 -4.36 -9.55 12.37
CA SER A 38 -3.52 -9.40 13.55
C SER A 38 -3.83 -8.11 14.31
N GLY A 39 -4.35 -7.09 13.63
CA GLY A 39 -4.59 -5.77 14.21
C GLY A 39 -3.31 -5.10 14.72
N LYS A 40 -2.13 -5.53 14.26
CA LYS A 40 -0.83 -4.99 14.69
C LYS A 40 -0.43 -3.73 13.91
N TYR A 41 -0.73 -3.66 12.62
CA TYR A 41 -0.15 -2.65 11.72
C TYR A 41 -1.17 -1.58 11.29
N ASP A 42 -0.80 -0.31 11.46
CA ASP A 42 -1.55 0.86 10.99
C ASP A 42 -1.52 1.01 9.48
N MET A 43 -0.43 0.55 8.84
CA MET A 43 -0.32 0.46 7.40
C MET A 43 0.39 -0.85 6.98
N ILE A 44 -0.14 -1.50 5.95
CA ILE A 44 0.50 -2.66 5.32
C ILE A 44 0.69 -2.31 3.84
N TYR A 45 1.89 -2.44 3.31
CA TYR A 45 2.19 -1.93 1.96
C TYR A 45 2.93 -2.94 1.10
N GLY A 46 2.79 -2.79 -0.22
CA GLY A 46 3.50 -3.59 -1.21
C GLY A 46 4.93 -3.09 -1.36
N ARG A 47 5.90 -3.99 -1.55
CA ARG A 47 7.26 -3.56 -1.92
C ARG A 47 7.32 -3.15 -3.38
N LYS A 48 8.12 -2.12 -3.67
CA LYS A 48 8.51 -1.82 -5.05
C LYS A 48 9.47 -2.91 -5.52
N VAL A 49 8.97 -3.82 -6.35
CA VAL A 49 9.77 -4.90 -6.93
C VAL A 49 10.39 -4.42 -8.24
N LYS A 50 11.71 -4.53 -8.39
CA LYS A 50 12.43 -4.30 -9.65
C LYS A 50 12.99 -5.63 -10.16
N PRO A 51 13.06 -5.88 -11.48
CA PRO A 51 13.76 -7.06 -12.00
C PRO A 51 15.18 -7.16 -11.42
N PRO A 52 15.62 -8.34 -10.95
CA PRO A 52 15.02 -9.67 -11.10
C PRO A 52 13.97 -10.06 -10.03
N GLY A 53 13.69 -9.21 -9.05
CA GLY A 53 12.78 -9.47 -7.93
C GLY A 53 13.28 -8.89 -6.61
N VAL A 54 12.56 -9.16 -5.52
CA VAL A 54 13.01 -8.88 -4.14
C VAL A 54 13.79 -10.08 -3.63
N LYS A 55 14.95 -9.86 -3.01
CA LYS A 55 15.72 -10.93 -2.38
C LYS A 55 15.16 -11.27 -1.00
N LYS A 56 15.40 -12.51 -0.54
CA LYS A 56 14.85 -13.00 0.73
C LYS A 56 15.34 -12.22 1.95
N ASP A 57 16.62 -11.86 1.96
CA ASP A 57 17.27 -11.06 3.00
C ASP A 57 16.83 -9.59 3.01
N GLU A 58 16.26 -9.13 1.90
CA GLU A 58 15.69 -7.79 1.85
C GLU A 58 14.32 -7.77 2.54
N TYR A 59 13.50 -8.83 2.52
CA TYR A 59 12.16 -8.84 3.10
C TYR A 59 12.16 -8.43 4.60
N HIS A 60 11.19 -7.61 5.01
CA HIS A 60 11.13 -6.97 6.34
C HIS A 60 12.23 -5.94 6.65
N GLN A 61 13.07 -5.56 5.68
CA GLN A 61 13.85 -4.33 5.79
C GLN A 61 12.99 -3.13 5.36
N GLU A 62 13.14 -1.97 6.00
CA GLU A 62 12.41 -0.79 5.54
C GLU A 62 13.01 -0.31 4.20
N PRO A 63 12.23 -0.26 3.09
CA PRO A 63 12.72 0.29 1.84
C PRO A 63 12.77 1.82 1.91
N ILE A 64 13.55 2.44 1.01
CA ILE A 64 13.52 3.91 0.86
C ILE A 64 12.10 4.37 0.49
N LYS A 65 11.46 3.65 -0.44
CA LYS A 65 10.07 3.85 -0.85
C LYS A 65 9.44 2.49 -1.18
N GLY A 66 8.26 2.22 -0.63
CA GLY A 66 7.39 1.11 -1.02
C GLY A 66 6.50 1.46 -2.21
N ASN A 67 5.68 0.50 -2.64
CA ASN A 67 4.67 0.65 -3.66
C ASN A 67 3.33 1.09 -3.03
N THR A 68 2.64 2.05 -3.68
CA THR A 68 1.30 2.53 -3.28
C THR A 68 0.19 2.05 -4.20
N GLY A 69 0.51 1.14 -5.12
CA GLY A 69 -0.45 0.47 -5.98
C GLY A 69 -1.29 -0.58 -5.24
N PHE A 70 -0.82 -1.13 -4.11
CA PHE A 70 -1.68 -1.95 -3.25
C PHE A 70 -1.26 -1.85 -1.79
N TYR A 71 -2.14 -1.34 -0.92
CA TYR A 71 -1.85 -1.16 0.50
C TYR A 71 -3.11 -1.06 1.36
N TYR A 72 -2.99 -1.45 2.62
CA TYR A 72 -4.01 -1.32 3.66
C TYR A 72 -3.66 -0.21 4.65
N VAL A 73 -4.69 0.45 5.15
CA VAL A 73 -4.62 1.46 6.19
C VAL A 73 -5.70 1.20 7.24
N SER A 74 -5.33 1.19 8.52
CA SER A 74 -6.28 1.09 9.61
C SER A 74 -6.75 2.46 10.09
N GLY A 75 -7.76 3.02 9.41
CA GLY A 75 -8.32 4.32 9.76
C GLY A 75 -9.06 4.32 11.10
N GLY A 76 -9.59 3.18 11.55
CA GLY A 76 -10.40 3.10 12.76
C GLY A 76 -9.60 3.03 14.07
N ARG A 77 -8.37 2.48 14.06
CA ARG A 77 -7.59 2.24 15.29
C ARG A 77 -6.88 3.48 15.80
N LYS A 78 -6.19 4.20 14.91
CA LYS A 78 -5.44 5.42 15.24
C LYS A 78 -5.86 6.60 14.36
N PRO A 79 -7.15 7.00 14.37
CA PRO A 79 -7.72 7.94 13.40
C PRO A 79 -6.96 9.26 13.33
N ARG A 80 -6.56 9.82 14.48
CA ARG A 80 -5.79 11.08 14.54
C ARG A 80 -4.45 10.99 13.79
N ILE A 81 -3.73 9.89 13.99
CA ILE A 81 -2.42 9.62 13.41
C ILE A 81 -2.55 9.40 11.90
N MET A 82 -3.52 8.58 11.50
CA MET A 82 -3.78 8.29 10.10
C MET A 82 -4.22 9.55 9.35
N GLN A 83 -5.20 10.28 9.89
CA GLN A 83 -5.65 11.55 9.31
C GLN A 83 -4.50 12.54 9.15
N HIS A 84 -3.65 12.68 10.16
CA HIS A 84 -2.48 13.58 10.07
C HIS A 84 -1.55 13.13 8.93
N MET A 85 -1.17 11.85 8.89
CA MET A 85 -0.24 11.35 7.88
C MET A 85 -0.77 11.54 6.45
N PHE A 86 -2.06 11.25 6.24
CA PHE A 86 -2.70 11.40 4.95
C PHE A 86 -2.97 12.87 4.58
N ASN A 87 -3.25 13.75 5.54
CA ASN A 87 -3.36 15.19 5.29
C ASN A 87 -2.03 15.79 4.80
N VAL A 88 -0.89 15.37 5.37
CA VAL A 88 0.43 15.80 4.89
C VAL A 88 0.67 15.30 3.47
N SER A 89 0.31 14.04 3.20
CA SER A 89 0.46 13.43 1.87
C SER A 89 -0.42 14.14 0.82
N ILE A 90 -1.68 14.44 1.15
CA ILE A 90 -2.60 15.22 0.30
C ILE A 90 -2.04 16.60 0.02
N HIS A 91 -1.60 17.31 1.07
CA HIS A 91 -0.99 18.63 0.92
C HIS A 91 0.19 18.61 -0.05
N TRP A 92 0.98 17.52 -0.07
CA TRP A 92 2.09 17.39 -0.99
C TRP A 92 1.67 17.04 -2.40
N CYS A 93 0.68 16.18 -2.59
CA CYS A 93 0.09 15.94 -3.91
C CYS A 93 -0.42 17.26 -4.54
N ASP A 94 -1.06 18.12 -3.74
CA ASP A 94 -1.58 19.42 -4.21
C ASP A 94 -0.46 20.41 -4.57
N ASN A 95 0.68 20.38 -3.86
CA ASN A 95 1.77 21.35 -4.02
C ASN A 95 2.96 20.84 -4.83
N ARG A 96 2.99 19.55 -5.17
CA ARG A 96 4.05 18.89 -5.97
C ARG A 96 3.43 18.05 -7.09
N PRO A 97 2.66 18.66 -8.02
CA PRO A 97 1.92 17.92 -9.04
C PRO A 97 2.80 17.15 -10.04
N GLY A 98 4.12 17.38 -10.05
CA GLY A 98 5.07 16.63 -10.87
C GLY A 98 5.54 15.30 -10.26
N LEU A 99 5.13 15.00 -9.02
CA LEU A 99 5.43 13.74 -8.34
C LEU A 99 4.16 12.90 -8.21
N ASP A 100 4.29 11.58 -8.29
CA ASP A 100 3.18 10.65 -8.07
C ASP A 100 2.83 10.52 -6.58
N ASP A 101 1.75 9.79 -6.27
CA ASP A 101 1.30 9.56 -4.90
C ASP A 101 2.31 8.75 -4.07
N GLN A 102 3.03 7.81 -4.70
CA GLN A 102 4.08 7.03 -4.06
C GLN A 102 5.19 7.94 -3.54
N GLU A 103 5.74 8.79 -4.40
CA GLU A 103 6.83 9.70 -4.04
C GLU A 103 6.37 10.67 -2.95
N ASN A 104 5.18 11.27 -3.08
CA ASN A 104 4.63 12.21 -2.12
C ASN A 104 4.35 11.58 -0.75
N PHE A 105 3.77 10.36 -0.70
CA PHE A 105 3.47 9.68 0.56
C PHE A 105 4.75 9.29 1.33
N TRP A 106 5.72 8.67 0.65
CA TRP A 106 6.93 8.20 1.32
C TRP A 106 7.82 9.35 1.79
N ASP A 107 7.93 10.42 1.00
CA ASP A 107 8.68 11.58 1.46
C ASP A 107 7.97 12.28 2.63
N ALA A 108 6.63 12.22 2.72
CA ALA A 108 5.87 12.76 3.85
C ALA A 108 6.21 12.00 5.14
N LEU A 109 6.31 10.67 5.07
CA LEU A 109 6.75 9.82 6.17
C LEU A 109 8.17 10.18 6.64
N VAL A 110 9.09 10.46 5.71
CA VAL A 110 10.46 10.92 6.03
C VAL A 110 10.47 12.27 6.76
N VAL A 111 9.60 13.20 6.39
CA VAL A 111 9.51 14.50 7.07
C VAL A 111 8.86 14.37 8.44
N GLU A 112 7.81 13.56 8.58
CA GLU A 112 7.15 13.32 9.86
C GLU A 112 8.09 12.70 10.90
N ARG A 113 9.02 11.83 10.48
CA ARG A 113 10.10 11.30 11.34
C ARG A 113 11.00 12.36 11.97
N LYS A 114 11.11 13.54 11.35
CA LYS A 114 12.00 14.63 11.81
C LYS A 114 11.28 15.64 12.71
N ARG A 115 9.98 15.45 12.98
CA ARG A 115 9.19 16.36 13.81
C ARG A 115 9.59 16.26 15.27
N LYS A 116 9.17 17.26 16.04
CA LYS A 116 9.51 17.39 17.46
C LYS A 116 8.29 17.15 18.34
N PRO A 117 8.46 16.71 19.60
CA PRO A 117 7.35 16.43 20.52
C PRO A 117 6.36 17.58 20.74
N LYS A 118 6.81 18.82 20.52
CA LYS A 118 5.98 20.04 20.64
C LYS A 118 5.03 20.26 19.45
N ASP A 119 5.20 19.50 18.36
CA ASP A 119 4.41 19.70 17.15
C ASP A 119 3.05 19.00 17.26
N LYS A 120 1.98 19.67 16.81
CA LYS A 120 0.63 19.08 16.81
C LYS A 120 0.60 17.84 15.91
N GLY A 121 0.13 16.71 16.44
CA GLY A 121 0.06 15.44 15.69
C GLY A 121 1.38 14.67 15.63
N PHE A 122 2.35 15.01 16.49
CA PHE A 122 3.64 14.33 16.57
C PHE A 122 3.53 12.81 16.77
N PHE A 123 4.29 12.08 15.95
CA PHE A 123 4.58 10.66 16.11
C PHE A 123 5.87 10.52 16.92
N ALA A 124 5.83 9.78 18.02
CA ALA A 124 7.02 9.56 18.84
C ALA A 124 7.95 8.52 18.21
N CYS A 125 7.40 7.59 17.43
CA CYS A 125 8.21 6.54 16.82
C CYS A 125 7.53 5.92 15.59
N PHE A 126 8.34 5.45 14.65
CA PHE A 126 7.92 4.72 13.45
C PHE A 126 8.47 3.32 13.56
N HIS A 127 7.57 2.34 13.70
CA HIS A 127 7.92 0.96 13.97
C HIS A 127 7.72 0.12 12.71
N HIS A 128 8.83 -0.31 12.10
CA HIS A 128 8.79 -1.18 10.92
C HIS A 128 8.77 -2.65 11.35
N CYS A 129 7.75 -3.39 10.90
CA CYS A 129 7.55 -4.83 11.10
C CYS A 129 7.77 -5.32 12.55
N ASP A 130 8.77 -6.18 12.78
CA ASP A 130 9.09 -6.78 14.08
C ASP A 130 10.39 -6.20 14.67
N SER A 131 10.75 -4.97 14.29
CA SER A 131 11.91 -4.32 14.87
C SER A 131 11.70 -4.04 16.36
N SER A 132 12.75 -4.07 17.18
CA SER A 132 12.63 -3.70 18.60
C SER A 132 12.55 -2.18 18.83
N GLN A 133 12.44 -1.41 17.74
CA GLN A 133 12.32 0.03 17.77
C GLN A 133 11.00 0.41 18.46
N CYS A 134 11.00 1.56 19.14
CA CYS A 134 9.83 2.09 19.86
C CYS A 134 9.47 1.43 21.21
N SER A 135 10.33 0.55 21.75
CA SER A 135 10.16 0.00 23.10
C SER A 135 10.01 1.12 24.15
N GLY A 136 8.92 1.07 24.94
CA GLY A 136 8.63 2.05 25.99
C GLY A 136 7.89 3.32 25.51
N ILE A 137 7.49 3.40 24.24
CA ILE A 137 6.65 4.47 23.71
C ILE A 137 5.17 4.05 23.78
N GLU A 138 4.29 4.98 24.15
CA GLU A 138 2.83 4.77 24.13
C GLU A 138 2.35 4.35 22.72
N ALA A 139 1.55 3.29 22.63
CA ALA A 139 1.09 2.72 21.36
C ALA A 139 0.37 3.73 20.46
N GLU A 140 -0.35 4.68 21.05
CA GLU A 140 -1.07 5.76 20.37
C GLU A 140 -0.14 6.82 19.75
N LYS A 141 1.17 6.74 20.01
CA LYS A 141 2.21 7.61 19.45
C LYS A 141 3.19 6.86 18.55
N VAL A 142 3.01 5.55 18.38
CA VAL A 142 3.77 4.72 17.44
C VAL A 142 2.97 4.61 16.14
N PHE A 143 3.63 4.77 15.00
CA PHE A 143 3.09 4.41 13.70
C PHE A 143 3.65 3.05 13.30
N ASP A 144 2.80 2.03 13.32
CA ASP A 144 3.17 0.64 13.04
C ASP A 144 2.93 0.32 11.57
N TYR A 145 3.95 -0.09 10.83
CA TYR A 145 3.79 -0.39 9.40
C TYR A 145 4.75 -1.49 8.95
N CYS A 146 4.35 -2.26 7.94
CA CYS A 146 5.14 -3.41 7.48
C CYS A 146 4.85 -3.76 6.02
N ASP A 147 5.82 -4.38 5.35
CA ASP A 147 5.68 -4.88 4.00
C ASP A 147 4.97 -6.24 3.96
N MET A 148 4.00 -6.37 3.05
CA MET A 148 3.41 -7.66 2.73
C MET A 148 4.42 -8.56 2.03
N ASN A 149 4.21 -9.88 2.08
CA ASN A 149 5.10 -10.85 1.45
C ASN A 149 5.11 -10.63 -0.09
N PRO A 150 6.24 -10.23 -0.68
CA PRO A 150 6.30 -9.86 -2.10
C PRO A 150 6.10 -11.05 -3.06
N TRP A 151 6.21 -12.29 -2.59
CA TRP A 151 6.05 -13.48 -3.45
C TRP A 151 4.59 -13.94 -3.60
N GLU A 152 3.69 -13.41 -2.77
CA GLU A 152 2.26 -13.74 -2.77
C GLU A 152 1.44 -12.85 -3.74
N TYR A 153 1.96 -11.69 -4.14
CA TYR A 153 1.29 -10.74 -5.03
C TYR A 153 2.06 -10.59 -6.35
N ILE A 154 1.33 -10.49 -7.47
CA ILE A 154 1.92 -10.21 -8.81
C ILE A 154 1.86 -8.71 -9.07
N ASP A 155 2.33 -7.89 -8.12
CA ASP A 155 2.28 -6.45 -8.38
C ASP A 155 3.44 -6.05 -9.31
N GLY A 156 3.13 -5.98 -10.60
CA GLY A 156 3.87 -5.26 -11.64
C GLY A 156 5.25 -5.77 -12.06
N ALA A 157 5.89 -6.66 -11.31
CA ALA A 157 7.31 -7.02 -11.54
C ALA A 157 7.57 -8.46 -12.00
N VAL A 158 6.53 -9.29 -12.04
CA VAL A 158 6.60 -10.62 -12.66
C VAL A 158 5.91 -10.52 -14.01
N ASP A 159 6.53 -11.06 -15.06
CA ASP A 159 5.89 -11.18 -16.36
C ASP A 159 4.53 -11.86 -16.16
N PRO A 160 3.41 -11.22 -16.56
CA PRO A 160 2.09 -11.82 -16.39
C PRO A 160 2.04 -13.24 -16.94
N ARG A 161 2.75 -13.54 -18.05
CA ARG A 161 2.82 -14.88 -18.66
C ARG A 161 3.44 -15.95 -17.76
N LEU A 162 4.35 -15.54 -16.86
CA LEU A 162 4.94 -16.41 -15.84
C LEU A 162 4.01 -16.54 -14.62
N GLY A 163 3.37 -15.43 -14.22
CA GLY A 163 2.36 -15.43 -13.14
C GLY A 163 1.09 -16.20 -13.50
N LEU A 164 0.81 -16.33 -14.80
CA LEU A 164 -0.34 -17.01 -15.42
C LEU A 164 -0.19 -18.53 -15.56
N GLN A 165 1.00 -19.09 -15.29
CA GLN A 165 1.18 -20.55 -15.40
C GLN A 165 0.35 -21.25 -14.31
N GLU A 166 -0.44 -22.26 -14.69
CA GLU A 166 -1.27 -23.09 -13.80
C GLU A 166 -0.55 -23.42 -12.47
N PRO A 167 -1.25 -23.43 -11.31
CA PRO A 167 -2.71 -23.51 -11.14
C PRO A 167 -3.37 -22.26 -10.49
N TYR A 168 -2.98 -21.04 -10.86
CA TYR A 168 -3.45 -19.83 -10.15
C TYR A 168 -4.82 -19.30 -10.66
N HIS A 169 -5.73 -19.01 -9.73
CA HIS A 169 -6.97 -18.25 -9.99
C HIS A 169 -6.71 -16.75 -9.82
N MET A 170 -6.51 -16.01 -10.92
CA MET A 170 -6.23 -14.59 -10.76
C MET A 170 -7.47 -13.76 -10.43
N VAL A 171 -7.27 -12.78 -9.55
CA VAL A 171 -8.24 -11.77 -9.19
C VAL A 171 -7.66 -10.40 -9.57
N SER A 172 -8.47 -9.54 -10.20
CA SER A 172 -8.09 -8.15 -10.47
C SER A 172 -9.25 -7.24 -10.10
N TYR A 173 -8.94 -6.05 -9.59
CA TYR A 173 -9.91 -5.04 -9.22
C TYR A 173 -9.75 -3.83 -10.14
N HIS A 174 -10.87 -3.32 -10.64
CA HIS A 174 -10.89 -2.21 -11.57
C HIS A 174 -11.51 -0.96 -10.95
N ALA A 175 -10.81 0.17 -11.08
CA ALA A 175 -11.41 1.48 -10.86
C ALA A 175 -12.15 1.94 -12.13
N THR A 176 -13.31 2.57 -11.97
CA THR A 176 -14.10 3.16 -13.08
C THR A 176 -13.43 4.39 -13.70
N TRP A 177 -12.54 5.06 -12.95
CA TRP A 177 -11.77 6.22 -13.38
C TRP A 177 -10.29 6.08 -13.00
N VAL A 178 -9.39 6.17 -13.99
CA VAL A 178 -7.93 6.10 -13.78
C VAL A 178 -7.18 6.88 -14.87
N ILE A 179 -6.10 7.56 -14.51
CA ILE A 179 -5.17 8.19 -15.46
C ILE A 179 -4.47 7.08 -16.28
N GLY A 180 -4.32 7.30 -17.58
CA GLY A 180 -3.73 6.30 -18.48
C GLY A 180 -4.63 5.07 -18.69
N LYS A 181 -5.95 5.22 -18.54
CA LYS A 181 -6.96 4.17 -18.71
C LYS A 181 -6.69 3.26 -19.91
N GLU A 182 -6.45 3.83 -21.08
CA GLU A 182 -6.22 3.04 -22.31
C GLU A 182 -4.97 2.15 -22.24
N ALA A 183 -3.87 2.67 -21.70
CA ALA A 183 -2.63 1.91 -21.52
C ALA A 183 -2.82 0.78 -20.50
N LYS A 184 -3.49 1.05 -19.38
CA LYS A 184 -3.83 0.04 -18.36
C LYS A 184 -4.76 -1.05 -18.92
N GLN A 185 -5.78 -0.66 -19.69
CA GLN A 185 -6.65 -1.60 -20.40
C GLN A 185 -5.88 -2.45 -21.41
N LYS A 186 -4.94 -1.86 -22.15
CA LYS A 186 -4.11 -2.59 -23.12
C LYS A 186 -3.24 -3.64 -22.43
N LYS A 187 -2.66 -3.32 -21.26
CA LYS A 187 -1.88 -4.26 -20.44
C LYS A 187 -2.72 -5.48 -20.04
N LEU A 188 -3.94 -5.25 -19.55
CA LEU A 188 -4.84 -6.33 -19.11
C LEU A 188 -5.40 -7.14 -20.27
N LYS A 189 -5.73 -6.50 -21.40
CA LYS A 189 -6.08 -7.20 -22.66
C LYS A 189 -4.94 -8.10 -23.12
N GLY A 190 -3.70 -7.60 -23.09
CA GLY A 190 -2.51 -8.38 -23.45
C GLY A 190 -2.26 -9.59 -22.54
N ALA A 191 -2.70 -9.52 -21.29
CA ALA A 191 -2.63 -10.64 -20.33
C ALA A 191 -3.87 -11.57 -20.37
N GLY A 192 -4.86 -11.31 -21.22
CA GLY A 192 -6.11 -12.10 -21.27
C GLY A 192 -7.04 -11.90 -20.06
N LEU A 193 -6.82 -10.83 -19.28
CA LEU A 193 -7.51 -10.56 -18.01
C LEU A 193 -8.62 -9.50 -18.12
N TRP A 194 -8.81 -8.90 -19.29
CA TRP A 194 -9.80 -7.85 -19.48
C TRP A 194 -11.19 -8.42 -19.73
N ASN A 195 -12.13 -8.20 -18.80
CA ASN A 195 -13.55 -8.51 -18.99
C ASN A 195 -14.32 -7.28 -19.52
N PRO A 196 -14.84 -7.29 -20.76
CA PRO A 196 -15.56 -6.16 -21.34
C PRO A 196 -16.89 -5.84 -20.65
N VAL A 197 -17.44 -6.76 -19.85
CA VAL A 197 -18.70 -6.54 -19.11
C VAL A 197 -18.52 -5.49 -17.99
N CYS A 198 -17.32 -5.36 -17.44
CA CYS A 198 -17.01 -4.39 -16.38
C CYS A 198 -16.84 -2.94 -16.89
N GLY A 199 -16.99 -2.69 -18.20
CA GLY A 199 -16.77 -1.38 -18.82
C GLY A 199 -18.03 -0.66 -19.33
N LYS A 200 -19.22 -1.24 -19.13
CA LYS A 200 -20.52 -0.65 -19.52
C LYS A 200 -21.22 -0.03 -18.30
N THR A 201 -20.67 1.05 -17.77
CA THR A 201 -21.35 1.97 -16.85
C THR A 201 -20.94 3.38 -17.17
#